data_AF-A0A7X3KDD7-F1
#
_entry.id   AF-A0A7X3KDD7-F1
#
_cell.length_a   1.000
_cell.length_b   1.000
_cell.length_c   1.000
_cell.angle_alpha   90.00
_cell.angle_beta   90.00
_cell.angle_gamma   90.00
#
_symmetry.space_group_name_H-M   'P 1'
#
loop_
_entity.id
_entity.type
_entity.pdbx_description
1 polymer ?
#
loop_
_entity_poly.entity_id
_entity_poly.type
_entity_poly.pdbx_seq_one_letter_code
_entity_poly.pdbx_strand_id
1 'polypeptide(L)'
;ATDADKNTPVAKDQTVEPGSTPKAEDSIANLSELPAGTTVAFKEPVDTTGEGDKVVTVVVTYPDGSSEEVSVTVKVSKPATDADKNTPVAKDQTVEPGSTPKAE
;
A
#
# COMPACT_ATOMS: atom_id res chain seq x y z
N ALA A 1 -18.85 29.12 3.86
CA ALA A 1 -18.29 27.80 4.21
C ALA A 1 -18.65 26.85 3.10
N THR A 2 -17.64 26.49 2.33
CA THR A 2 -17.66 25.41 1.33
C THR A 2 -17.73 24.06 2.04
N ASP A 3 -17.90 22.99 1.29
CA ASP A 3 -17.83 21.64 1.84
C ASP A 3 -16.39 21.28 2.24
N ALA A 4 -15.37 21.80 1.53
CA ALA A 4 -13.98 21.74 1.99
C ALA A 4 -13.78 22.38 3.38
N ASP A 5 -14.48 23.48 3.71
CA ASP A 5 -14.36 24.11 5.04
C ASP A 5 -14.99 23.29 6.18
N LYS A 6 -15.82 22.29 5.87
CA LYS A 6 -16.64 21.55 6.85
C LYS A 6 -16.19 20.11 7.05
N ASN A 7 -15.45 19.56 6.10
CA ASN A 7 -15.05 18.17 6.10
C ASN A 7 -13.55 18.06 6.39
N THR A 8 -13.11 16.88 6.81
CA THR A 8 -11.68 16.58 6.92
C THR A 8 -11.48 15.17 6.41
N PRO A 9 -10.98 15.02 5.16
CA PRO A 9 -10.61 13.73 4.63
C PRO A 9 -9.50 13.10 5.48
N VAL A 10 -9.62 11.81 5.76
CA VAL A 10 -8.65 11.06 6.55
C VAL A 10 -7.78 10.25 5.61
N ALA A 11 -6.49 10.62 5.56
CA ALA A 11 -5.46 9.90 4.82
C ALA A 11 -5.41 8.41 5.22
N LYS A 12 -5.21 7.55 4.23
CA LYS A 12 -4.95 6.13 4.41
C LYS A 12 -3.79 5.70 3.50
N ASP A 13 -2.78 5.12 4.11
CA ASP A 13 -1.70 4.51 3.35
C ASP A 13 -2.18 3.20 2.72
N GLN A 14 -1.68 2.91 1.53
CA GLN A 14 -1.98 1.67 0.81
C GLN A 14 -0.70 0.97 0.38
N THR A 15 -0.77 -0.35 0.23
CA THR A 15 0.33 -1.17 -0.27
C THR A 15 -0.11 -1.85 -1.56
N VAL A 16 0.73 -1.77 -2.59
CA VAL A 16 0.50 -2.36 -3.91
C VAL A 16 1.74 -3.10 -4.39
N GLU A 17 1.55 -4.04 -5.31
CA GLU A 17 2.67 -4.75 -5.94
C GLU A 17 3.31 -3.90 -7.05
N PRO A 18 4.59 -4.14 -7.37
CA PRO A 18 5.25 -3.45 -8.48
C PRO A 18 4.48 -3.58 -9.80
N GLY A 19 4.29 -2.46 -10.48
CA GLY A 19 3.55 -2.36 -11.75
C GLY A 19 2.02 -2.34 -11.62
N SER A 20 1.46 -2.45 -10.42
CA SER A 20 0.02 -2.32 -10.20
C SER A 20 -0.43 -0.86 -10.25
N THR A 21 -1.70 -0.61 -10.63
CA THR A 21 -2.29 0.74 -10.57
C THR A 21 -3.06 0.94 -9.27
N PRO A 22 -2.59 1.80 -8.34
CA PRO A 22 -3.33 2.11 -7.11
C PRO A 22 -4.59 2.91 -7.44
N LYS A 23 -5.60 2.81 -6.57
CA LYS A 23 -6.83 3.63 -6.63
C LYS A 23 -6.77 4.73 -5.59
N ALA A 24 -7.18 5.94 -5.94
CA ALA A 24 -7.16 7.07 -5.02
C ALA A 24 -8.18 6.90 -3.87
N GLU A 25 -9.30 6.22 -4.16
CA GLU A 25 -10.34 5.84 -3.21
C GLU A 25 -9.81 5.01 -2.05
N ASP A 26 -8.85 4.12 -2.32
CA ASP A 26 -8.23 3.28 -1.29
C ASP A 26 -7.33 4.08 -0.34
N SER A 27 -7.01 5.34 -0.69
CA SER A 27 -6.18 6.25 0.09
C SER A 27 -6.94 7.24 0.97
N ILE A 28 -8.28 7.19 1.01
CA ILE A 28 -9.10 8.01 1.91
C ILE A 28 -9.96 7.09 2.79
N ALA A 29 -9.68 7.06 4.10
CA ALA A 29 -10.30 6.12 5.04
C ALA A 29 -11.80 6.38 5.25
N ASN A 30 -12.22 7.65 5.23
CA ASN A 30 -13.58 8.09 5.55
C ASN A 30 -14.36 8.56 4.31
N LEU A 31 -14.02 8.07 3.11
CA LEU A 31 -14.66 8.51 1.86
C LEU A 31 -16.19 8.36 1.89
N SER A 32 -16.72 7.34 2.57
CA SER A 32 -18.16 7.11 2.73
C SER A 32 -18.86 8.09 3.69
N GLU A 33 -18.09 8.81 4.52
CA GLU A 33 -18.61 9.82 5.45
C GLU A 33 -18.64 11.22 4.83
N LEU A 34 -17.95 11.39 3.70
CA LEU A 34 -17.94 12.64 2.95
C LEU A 34 -19.26 12.85 2.19
N PRO A 35 -19.59 14.10 1.78
CA PRO A 35 -20.80 14.38 1.02
C PRO A 35 -20.95 13.49 -0.21
N ALA A 36 -22.16 12.99 -0.47
CA ALA A 36 -22.43 12.13 -1.63
C ALA A 36 -22.11 12.86 -2.94
N GLY A 37 -21.37 12.19 -3.83
CA GLY A 37 -20.85 12.78 -5.07
C GLY A 37 -19.44 13.35 -4.95
N THR A 38 -18.82 13.26 -3.76
CA THR A 38 -17.38 13.53 -3.61
C THR A 38 -16.58 12.57 -4.50
N THR A 39 -15.65 13.12 -5.27
CA THR A 39 -14.74 12.36 -6.13
C THR A 39 -13.32 12.49 -5.63
N VAL A 40 -12.50 11.46 -5.83
CA VAL A 40 -11.10 11.48 -5.45
C VAL A 40 -10.22 11.02 -6.61
N ALA A 41 -9.06 11.66 -6.75
CA ALA A 41 -8.08 11.30 -7.77
C ALA A 41 -6.67 11.61 -7.26
N PHE A 42 -5.67 10.87 -7.75
CA PHE A 42 -4.29 11.29 -7.56
C PHE A 42 -4.02 12.55 -8.39
N LYS A 43 -3.31 13.52 -7.80
CA LYS A 43 -2.94 14.77 -8.48
C LYS A 43 -2.03 14.50 -9.69
N GLU A 44 -1.18 13.49 -9.58
CA GLU A 44 -0.28 13.01 -10.63
C GLU A 44 -0.33 11.47 -10.71
N PRO A 45 -0.02 10.87 -11.87
CA PRO A 45 0.08 9.42 -11.98
C PRO A 45 1.11 8.84 -11.01
N VAL A 46 0.73 7.78 -10.30
CA VAL A 46 1.64 7.09 -9.36
C VAL A 46 2.44 6.04 -10.14
N ASP A 47 3.74 6.27 -10.31
CA ASP A 47 4.65 5.24 -10.81
C ASP A 47 4.82 4.16 -9.76
N THR A 48 4.51 2.90 -10.08
CA THR A 48 4.68 1.75 -9.16
C THR A 48 5.69 0.74 -9.68
N THR A 49 6.50 1.08 -10.68
CA THR A 49 7.45 0.12 -11.29
C THR A 49 8.59 -0.27 -10.35
N GLY A 50 9.03 0.66 -9.50
CA GLY A 50 10.03 0.43 -8.45
C GLY A 50 9.41 0.25 -7.06
N GLU A 51 9.99 -0.67 -6.27
CA GLU A 51 9.68 -0.81 -4.85
C GLU A 51 10.05 0.44 -4.06
N GLY A 52 9.34 0.66 -2.95
CA GLY A 52 9.58 1.76 -2.02
C GLY A 52 8.32 2.52 -1.63
N ASP A 53 8.49 3.43 -0.68
CA ASP A 53 7.42 4.30 -0.22
C ASP A 53 7.33 5.54 -1.11
N LYS A 54 6.14 5.83 -1.63
CA LYS A 54 5.87 6.96 -2.52
C LYS A 54 4.86 7.88 -1.85
N VAL A 55 5.32 9.05 -1.43
CA VAL A 55 4.43 10.10 -0.92
C VAL A 55 3.75 10.78 -2.11
N VAL A 56 2.42 10.72 -2.15
CA VAL A 56 1.61 11.25 -3.25
C VAL A 56 0.49 12.13 -2.71
N THR A 57 -0.09 12.95 -3.58
CA THR A 57 -1.20 13.83 -3.24
C THR A 57 -2.49 13.31 -3.86
N VAL A 58 -3.52 13.14 -3.03
CA VAL A 58 -4.90 12.87 -3.44
C VAL A 58 -5.67 14.18 -3.42
N VAL A 59 -6.34 14.51 -4.51
CA VAL A 59 -7.29 15.63 -4.59
C VAL A 59 -8.67 15.07 -4.29
N VAL A 60 -9.31 15.64 -3.27
CA VAL A 60 -10.71 15.36 -2.90
C VAL A 60 -11.55 16.51 -3.43
N THR A 61 -12.48 16.25 -4.33
CA THR A 61 -13.37 17.26 -4.92
C THR A 61 -14.80 17.00 -4.50
N TYR A 62 -15.42 18.01 -3.89
CA TYR A 62 -16.78 17.95 -3.37
C TYR A 62 -17.81 18.35 -4.43
N PRO A 63 -19.10 18.02 -4.24
CA PRO A 63 -20.17 18.38 -5.19
C PRO A 63 -20.36 19.88 -5.41
N ASP A 64 -19.99 20.72 -4.43
CA ASP A 64 -20.04 22.19 -4.54
C ASP A 64 -18.87 22.76 -5.37
N GLY A 65 -17.97 21.89 -5.86
CA GLY A 65 -16.79 22.24 -6.63
C GLY A 65 -15.58 22.65 -5.78
N SER A 66 -15.71 22.74 -4.47
CA SER A 66 -14.57 22.94 -3.58
C SER A 66 -13.70 21.68 -3.51
N SER A 67 -12.43 21.84 -3.13
CA SER A 67 -11.49 20.72 -3.08
C SER A 67 -10.42 20.89 -2.02
N GLU A 68 -9.86 19.76 -1.57
CA GLU A 68 -8.73 19.70 -0.65
C GLU A 68 -7.67 18.71 -1.15
N GLU A 69 -6.43 18.92 -0.73
CA GLU A 69 -5.30 18.05 -1.05
C GLU A 69 -4.86 17.27 0.18
N VAL A 70 -4.73 15.95 0.05
CA VAL A 70 -4.39 15.03 1.12
C VAL A 70 -3.11 14.29 0.74
N SER A 71 -2.07 14.42 1.56
CA SER A 71 -0.82 13.67 1.38
C SER A 71 -0.96 12.27 1.97
N VAL A 72 -0.61 11.24 1.19
CA VAL A 72 -0.70 9.82 1.56
C VAL A 72 0.54 9.07 1.11
N THR A 73 0.84 7.92 1.72
CA THR A 73 1.91 7.04 1.28
C THR A 73 1.36 5.83 0.52
N VAL A 74 1.85 5.64 -0.71
CA VAL A 74 1.67 4.40 -1.47
C VAL A 74 2.96 3.59 -1.36
N LYS A 75 2.90 2.48 -0.63
CA LYS A 75 4.01 1.54 -0.50
C LYS A 75 3.98 0.54 -1.65
N VAL A 76 5.06 0.48 -2.42
CA VAL A 76 5.23 -0.52 -3.47
C VAL A 76 6.15 -1.62 -2.94
N SER A 77 5.62 -2.83 -2.79
CA SER A 77 6.40 -3.96 -2.28
C SER A 77 5.90 -5.29 -2.83
N LYS A 78 6.83 -6.22 -3.11
CA LYS A 78 6.46 -7.60 -3.42
C LYS A 78 5.83 -8.30 -2.20
N PRO A 79 4.91 -9.26 -2.42
CA PRO A 79 4.46 -10.13 -1.35
C PRO A 79 5.64 -10.93 -0.79
N ALA A 80 5.66 -11.11 0.53
CA ALA A 80 6.70 -11.90 1.19
C ALA A 80 6.67 -13.36 0.71
N THR A 81 7.82 -13.87 0.27
CA THR A 81 7.98 -15.27 -0.14
C THR A 81 8.07 -16.18 1.08
N ASP A 82 7.92 -17.49 0.90
CA ASP A 82 8.13 -18.45 1.99
C ASP A 82 9.58 -18.43 2.50
N ALA A 83 10.56 -18.12 1.63
CA ALA A 83 11.94 -17.95 2.04
C ALA A 83 12.14 -16.72 2.94
N ASP A 84 11.41 -15.63 2.71
CA ASP A 84 11.46 -14.43 3.56
C ASP A 84 10.85 -14.68 4.95
N LYS A 85 9.94 -15.65 5.06
CA LYS A 85 9.23 -15.98 6.31
C LYS A 85 9.96 -17.04 7.15
N ASN A 86 10.83 -17.84 6.55
CA ASN A 86 11.44 -19.00 7.20
C ASN A 86 12.96 -18.91 7.19
N THR A 87 13.57 -18.89 8.38
CA THR A 87 15.02 -19.06 8.55
C THR A 87 15.31 -20.52 8.93
N PRO A 88 15.74 -21.39 8.00
CA PRO A 88 16.04 -22.78 8.35
C PRO A 88 17.26 -22.82 9.28
N VAL A 89 17.08 -23.41 10.46
CA VAL A 89 18.20 -23.73 11.35
C VAL A 89 18.75 -25.08 10.92
N ALA A 90 19.90 -25.07 10.23
CA ALA A 90 20.62 -26.30 9.93
C ALA A 90 21.08 -26.94 11.26
N LYS A 91 20.78 -28.22 11.44
CA LYS A 91 21.40 -29.06 12.48
C LYS A 91 22.49 -29.88 11.82
N ASP A 92 23.70 -29.83 12.38
CA ASP A 92 24.80 -30.65 11.91
C ASP A 92 24.44 -32.14 12.10
N GLN A 93 24.52 -32.91 11.02
CA GLN A 93 24.42 -34.37 11.08
C GLN A 93 25.82 -34.96 10.91
N THR A 94 26.28 -35.68 11.93
CA THR A 94 27.49 -36.50 11.85
C THR A 94 27.09 -37.91 11.44
N VAL A 95 27.61 -38.40 10.31
CA VAL A 95 27.47 -39.79 9.86
C VAL A 95 28.83 -40.46 9.73
N GLU A 96 28.89 -41.78 9.92
CA GLU A 96 30.10 -42.56 9.74
C GLU A 96 30.48 -42.70 8.25
N PRO A 97 31.79 -42.77 7.91
CA PRO A 97 32.24 -43.00 6.54
C PRO A 97 31.61 -44.26 5.92
N GLY A 98 30.88 -44.09 4.82
CA GLY A 98 30.18 -45.18 4.11
C GLY A 98 28.67 -45.25 4.36
N SER A 99 28.10 -44.37 5.19
CA SER A 99 26.66 -44.31 5.44
C SER A 99 25.97 -43.15 4.71
N THR A 100 24.78 -43.38 4.15
CA THR A 100 23.86 -42.32 3.71
C THR A 100 23.10 -41.76 4.92
N PRO A 101 23.14 -40.44 5.18
CA PRO A 101 22.27 -39.82 6.18
C PRO A 101 20.80 -40.05 5.81
N LYS A 102 19.98 -40.46 6.78
CA LYS A 102 18.54 -40.59 6.59
C LYS A 102 17.90 -39.22 6.83
N ALA A 103 17.23 -38.68 5.82
CA ALA A 103 16.34 -37.53 5.99
C ALA A 103 15.15 -37.97 6.85
N GLU A 104 14.85 -37.19 7.90
CA GLU A 104 13.57 -37.29 8.63
C GLU A 104 12.44 -36.63 7.84
#